data_AF-A0A964HTZ4-F1
#
_entry.id   AF-A0A964HTZ4-F1
#
_cell.length_a   1.000
_cell.length_b   1.000
_cell.length_c   1.000
_cell.angle_alpha   90.00
_cell.angle_beta   90.00
_cell.angle_gamma   90.00
#
_symmetry.space_group_name_H-M   'P 1'
#
loop_
_entity.id
_entity.type
_entity.pdbx_description
1 polymer ?
#
loop_
_entity_poly.entity_id
_entity_poly.type
_entity_poly.pdbx_seq_one_letter_code
_entity_poly.pdbx_strand_id
1 'polypeptide(L)'
;MKRPFNKETLIVSVGVGIGLFAIITGFNSGATGRDAQRLPDVIERMSPGPGDQVLQQSQIFVDFIDGYNASLTIDGVAIATTRLDELSANGATPKPGAQVEIPPTAIYDPGNYTISFLPQDGAPIETLTQGTHTATVTYWSITEGPEKARLFTWEFDAN
;
A
#
# COMPACT_ATOMS: atom_id res chain seq x y z
N MET A 1 -33.90 57.81 3.03
CA MET A 1 -33.98 57.27 1.66
C MET A 1 -33.85 55.74 1.75
N LYS A 2 -34.95 54.98 1.62
CA LYS A 2 -34.92 53.50 1.73
C LYS A 2 -34.58 52.93 0.35
N ARG A 3 -33.42 52.27 0.21
CA ARG A 3 -33.05 51.55 -1.02
C ARG A 3 -34.09 50.44 -1.27
N PRO A 4 -34.70 50.34 -2.47
CA PRO A 4 -35.61 49.24 -2.76
C PRO A 4 -34.84 47.93 -2.73
N PHE A 5 -35.40 46.94 -2.03
CA PHE A 5 -34.81 45.62 -1.92
C PHE A 5 -34.92 44.92 -3.28
N ASN A 6 -33.80 44.70 -3.97
CA ASN A 6 -33.80 44.07 -5.29
C ASN A 6 -33.85 42.53 -5.13
N LYS A 7 -35.05 41.96 -5.33
CA LYS A 7 -35.30 40.52 -5.22
C LYS A 7 -34.51 39.70 -6.24
N GLU A 8 -34.22 40.26 -7.41
CA GLU A 8 -33.44 39.58 -8.46
C GLU A 8 -31.99 39.40 -8.00
N THR A 9 -31.38 40.44 -7.43
CA THR A 9 -30.02 40.37 -6.88
C THR A 9 -29.93 39.39 -5.72
N LEU A 10 -30.98 39.28 -4.90
CA LEU A 10 -31.05 38.31 -3.80
C LEU A 10 -31.07 36.86 -4.30
N ILE A 11 -31.84 36.57 -5.33
CA ILE A 11 -31.93 35.22 -5.89
C ILE A 11 -30.58 34.80 -6.49
N VAL A 12 -29.92 35.72 -7.22
CA VAL A 12 -28.60 35.47 -7.80
C VAL A 12 -27.55 35.23 -6.72
N SER A 13 -27.53 36.02 -5.64
CA SER A 13 -26.54 35.85 -4.57
C SER A 13 -26.77 34.57 -3.75
N VAL A 14 -28.02 34.17 -3.52
CA VAL A 14 -28.37 32.90 -2.89
C VAL A 14 -27.91 31.72 -3.76
N GLY A 15 -28.17 31.77 -5.07
CA GLY A 15 -27.72 30.73 -6.00
C GLY A 15 -26.20 30.57 -6.03
N VAL A 16 -25.47 31.70 -6.10
CA VAL A 16 -24.00 31.70 -6.04
C VAL A 16 -23.49 31.18 -4.69
N GLY A 17 -24.13 31.57 -3.58
CA GLY A 17 -23.79 31.09 -2.25
C GLY A 17 -23.97 29.59 -2.08
N ILE A 18 -25.08 29.04 -2.56
CA ILE A 18 -25.35 27.59 -2.56
C ILE A 18 -24.33 26.86 -3.45
N GLY A 19 -24.03 27.38 -4.64
CA GLY A 19 -23.02 26.81 -5.53
C GLY A 19 -21.63 26.75 -4.90
N LEU A 20 -21.18 27.85 -4.29
CA LEU A 20 -19.91 27.89 -3.57
C LEU A 20 -19.88 26.92 -2.38
N PHE A 21 -20.98 26.86 -1.62
CA PHE A 21 -21.10 25.94 -0.50
C PHE A 21 -21.00 24.47 -0.95
N ALA A 22 -21.67 24.10 -2.04
CA ALA A 22 -21.62 22.76 -2.62
C ALA A 22 -20.21 22.38 -3.12
N ILE A 23 -19.47 23.34 -3.71
CA ILE A 23 -18.08 23.13 -4.12
C ILE A 23 -17.19 22.88 -2.89
N ILE A 24 -17.30 23.70 -1.85
CA ILE A 24 -16.50 23.57 -0.62
C ILE A 24 -16.78 22.24 0.09
N THR A 25 -18.05 21.82 0.17
CA THR A 25 -18.42 20.53 0.76
C THR A 25 -17.96 19.35 -0.09
N GLY A 26 -18.03 19.46 -1.43
CA GLY A 26 -17.52 18.44 -2.34
C GLY A 26 -16.02 18.19 -2.14
N PHE A 27 -15.20 19.24 -2.09
CA PHE A 27 -13.75 19.11 -1.84
C PHE A 27 -13.42 18.55 -0.45
N ASN A 28 -14.19 18.87 0.59
CA ASN A 28 -14.00 18.30 1.94
C ASN A 28 -14.46 16.83 2.05
N SER A 29 -15.34 16.38 1.15
CA SER A 29 -15.84 14.99 1.13
C SER A 29 -14.98 14.04 0.29
N GLY A 30 -13.89 14.54 -0.30
CA GLY A 30 -12.94 13.71 -1.04
C GLY A 30 -12.19 12.79 -0.10
N ALA A 31 -12.77 11.63 0.21
CA ALA A 31 -12.03 10.50 0.76
C ALA A 31 -10.92 10.16 -0.25
N THR A 32 -9.67 10.28 0.16
CA THR A 32 -8.55 9.89 -0.68
C THR A 32 -8.57 8.36 -0.87
N GLY A 33 -7.91 7.83 -1.90
CA GLY A 33 -7.88 6.36 -2.15
C GLY A 33 -7.43 5.54 -0.92
N ARG A 34 -6.61 6.14 -0.04
CA ARG A 34 -6.18 5.57 1.25
C ARG A 34 -7.32 5.45 2.27
N ASP A 35 -8.14 6.50 2.41
CA ASP A 35 -9.27 6.53 3.34
C ASP A 35 -10.34 5.51 2.95
N ALA A 36 -10.51 5.27 1.64
CA ALA A 36 -11.39 4.23 1.12
C ALA A 36 -10.89 2.81 1.47
N GLN A 37 -9.57 2.60 1.48
CA GLN A 37 -8.93 1.30 1.75
C GLN A 37 -8.77 0.99 3.25
N ARG A 38 -8.96 1.97 4.14
CA ARG A 38 -8.82 1.81 5.61
C ARG A 38 -7.51 1.15 6.03
N LEU A 39 -6.41 1.56 5.41
CA LEU A 39 -5.08 1.05 5.75
C LEU A 39 -4.70 1.45 7.19
N PRO A 40 -4.02 0.58 7.95
CA PRO A 40 -3.41 0.95 9.22
C PRO A 40 -2.48 2.16 9.05
N ASP A 41 -2.43 3.05 10.03
CA ASP A 41 -1.61 4.28 9.96
C ASP A 41 -0.12 4.01 9.73
N VAL A 42 0.35 2.82 10.12
CA VAL A 42 1.74 2.39 9.94
C VAL A 42 2.08 1.93 8.53
N ILE A 43 1.08 1.71 7.67
CA ILE A 43 1.27 1.40 6.25
C ILE A 43 1.11 2.71 5.47
N GLU A 44 2.19 3.18 4.86
CA GLU A 44 2.21 4.39 4.04
C GLU A 44 1.62 4.13 2.66
N ARG A 45 1.95 2.98 2.07
CA ARG A 45 1.52 2.58 0.73
C ARG A 45 1.53 1.07 0.60
N MET A 46 0.68 0.56 -0.27
CA MET A 46 0.74 -0.83 -0.71
C MET A 46 0.26 -0.97 -2.14
N SER A 47 0.69 -2.05 -2.79
CA SER A 47 0.26 -2.43 -4.14
C SER A 47 0.39 -3.95 -4.27
N PRO A 48 -0.63 -4.68 -4.72
CA PRO A 48 -2.01 -4.22 -4.87
C PRO A 48 -2.62 -3.78 -3.54
N GLY A 49 -3.50 -2.79 -3.60
CA GLY A 49 -4.39 -2.41 -2.51
C GLY A 49 -5.65 -3.28 -2.45
N PRO A 50 -6.47 -3.14 -1.39
CA PRO A 50 -7.74 -3.84 -1.26
C PRO A 50 -8.67 -3.62 -2.46
N GLY A 51 -9.07 -4.70 -3.12
CA GLY A 51 -9.97 -4.70 -4.28
C GLY A 51 -9.32 -4.30 -5.61
N ASP A 52 -8.00 -4.14 -5.66
CA ASP A 52 -7.29 -3.84 -6.90
C ASP A 52 -7.28 -5.04 -7.85
N GLN A 53 -7.18 -4.76 -9.14
CA GLN A 53 -7.04 -5.75 -10.19
C GLN A 53 -5.64 -5.68 -10.81
N VAL A 54 -4.95 -6.82 -10.89
CA VAL A 54 -3.54 -6.91 -11.29
C VAL A 54 -3.29 -8.00 -12.34
N LEU A 55 -2.08 -8.04 -12.87
CA LEU A 55 -1.62 -9.09 -13.77
C LEU A 55 -1.03 -10.26 -12.96
N GLN A 56 -0.93 -11.42 -13.61
CA GLN A 56 -0.38 -12.64 -13.01
C GLN A 56 1.07 -12.51 -12.48
N GLN A 57 1.83 -11.55 -13.02
CA GLN A 57 3.23 -11.28 -12.68
C GLN A 57 3.41 -9.92 -12.00
N SER A 58 2.37 -9.42 -11.35
CA SER A 58 2.44 -8.18 -10.57
C SER A 58 3.15 -8.39 -9.23
N GLN A 59 3.95 -7.41 -8.84
CA GLN A 59 4.61 -7.39 -7.54
C GLN A 59 3.61 -7.07 -6.43
N ILE A 60 3.75 -7.77 -5.31
CA ILE A 60 3.10 -7.44 -4.04
C ILE A 60 4.08 -6.64 -3.20
N PHE A 61 3.67 -5.46 -2.74
CA PHE A 61 4.52 -4.46 -2.12
C PHE A 61 3.77 -3.78 -0.97
N VAL A 62 4.46 -3.61 0.17
CA VAL A 62 3.97 -2.84 1.32
C VAL A 62 5.10 -1.94 1.84
N ASP A 63 4.75 -0.68 2.06
CA ASP A 63 5.58 0.41 2.52
C ASP A 63 5.14 0.79 3.93
N PHE A 64 6.05 0.72 4.91
CA PHE A 64 5.75 1.05 6.29
C PHE A 64 6.39 2.38 6.69
N ILE A 65 5.81 3.03 7.69
CA ILE A 65 6.53 4.08 8.41
C ILE A 65 7.81 3.51 9.05
N ASP A 66 8.74 4.39 9.38
CA ASP A 66 9.98 4.02 10.05
C ASP A 66 9.77 3.14 11.29
N GLY A 67 10.63 2.15 11.45
CA GLY A 67 10.72 1.35 12.68
C GLY A 67 9.88 0.07 12.69
N TYR A 68 9.44 -0.42 11.54
CA TYR A 68 8.64 -1.64 11.41
C TYR A 68 9.30 -2.71 10.57
N ASN A 69 9.35 -3.94 11.11
CA ASN A 69 9.66 -5.15 10.34
C ASN A 69 8.37 -5.81 9.85
N ALA A 70 8.47 -6.62 8.81
CA ALA A 70 7.34 -7.37 8.28
C ALA A 70 7.72 -8.74 7.70
N SER A 71 6.72 -9.60 7.59
CA SER A 71 6.72 -10.82 6.80
C SER A 71 5.42 -10.93 6.00
N LEU A 72 5.45 -11.71 4.90
CA LEU A 72 4.35 -11.79 3.95
C LEU A 72 3.79 -13.22 3.86
N THR A 73 2.46 -13.31 3.80
CA THR A 73 1.73 -14.54 3.50
C THR A 73 0.74 -14.26 2.37
N ILE A 74 0.66 -15.15 1.39
CA ILE A 74 -0.25 -15.04 0.24
C ILE A 74 -0.98 -16.37 0.10
N ASP A 75 -2.31 -16.34 0.04
CA ASP A 75 -3.19 -17.52 -0.05
C ASP A 75 -2.89 -18.59 1.02
N GLY A 76 -2.50 -18.14 2.21
CA GLY A 76 -2.11 -19.02 3.33
C GLY A 76 -0.69 -19.59 3.20
N VAL A 77 0.05 -19.30 2.13
CA VAL A 77 1.46 -19.67 1.95
C VAL A 77 2.35 -18.59 2.54
N ALA A 78 3.07 -18.93 3.62
CA ALA A 78 4.07 -18.05 4.20
C ALA A 78 5.27 -17.93 3.25
N ILE A 79 5.57 -16.71 2.81
CA ILE A 79 6.72 -16.45 1.94
C ILE A 79 7.93 -16.21 2.85
N ALA A 80 8.99 -17.00 2.66
CA ALA A 80 10.25 -16.78 3.37
C ALA A 80 10.70 -15.34 3.15
N THR A 81 11.17 -14.67 4.21
CA THR A 81 11.60 -13.28 4.14
C THR A 81 13.11 -13.23 4.14
N THR A 82 13.69 -12.64 3.11
CA THR A 82 15.12 -12.34 3.02
C THR A 82 15.32 -10.85 3.21
N ARG A 83 16.23 -10.49 4.11
CA ARG A 83 16.56 -9.09 4.35
C ARG A 83 17.65 -8.61 3.38
N LEU A 84 17.46 -7.43 2.82
CA LEU A 84 18.36 -6.89 1.79
C LEU A 84 19.77 -6.57 2.35
N ASP A 85 19.86 -6.17 3.62
CA ASP A 85 21.12 -5.97 4.32
C ASP A 85 21.90 -7.28 4.49
N GLU A 86 21.22 -8.40 4.74
CA GLU A 86 21.82 -9.73 4.86
C GLU A 86 22.33 -10.28 3.52
N LEU A 87 21.62 -9.99 2.42
CA LEU A 87 22.08 -10.33 1.07
C LEU A 87 23.40 -9.65 0.72
N SER A 88 23.57 -8.41 1.19
CA SER A 88 24.82 -7.64 1.04
C SER A 88 25.89 -8.07 2.06
N ALA A 89 25.48 -8.60 3.22
CA ALA A 89 26.36 -8.95 4.34
C ALA A 89 27.11 -10.28 4.17
N ASN A 90 26.78 -11.13 3.19
CA ASN A 90 27.55 -12.34 2.85
C ASN A 90 28.96 -12.05 2.27
N GLY A 91 29.49 -10.84 2.45
CA GLY A 91 30.88 -10.47 2.12
C GLY A 91 31.16 -10.28 0.64
N ALA A 92 30.19 -10.52 -0.24
CA ALA A 92 30.28 -10.21 -1.65
C ALA A 92 29.69 -8.82 -1.89
N THR A 93 30.47 -7.75 -1.71
CA THR A 93 30.15 -6.50 -2.40
C THR A 93 30.12 -6.87 -3.89
N PRO A 94 28.98 -6.77 -4.58
CA PRO A 94 28.93 -7.07 -6.01
C PRO A 94 30.00 -6.20 -6.66
N LYS A 95 30.90 -6.81 -7.45
CA LYS A 95 31.82 -6.01 -8.26
C LYS A 95 30.99 -5.00 -9.04
N PRO A 96 31.43 -3.75 -9.24
CA PRO A 96 30.70 -2.82 -10.11
C PRO A 96 30.34 -3.51 -11.43
N GLY A 97 29.04 -3.63 -11.72
CA GLY A 97 28.51 -4.37 -12.87
C GLY A 97 28.15 -5.86 -12.65
N ALA A 98 28.31 -6.40 -11.44
CA ALA A 98 27.85 -7.74 -11.09
C ALA A 98 26.34 -7.74 -10.84
N GLN A 99 25.65 -8.68 -11.47
CA GLN A 99 24.23 -8.91 -11.25
C GLN A 99 24.03 -9.59 -9.88
N VAL A 100 23.24 -8.96 -9.01
CA VAL A 100 22.79 -9.58 -7.76
C VAL A 100 21.59 -10.45 -8.10
N GLU A 101 21.71 -11.75 -7.84
CA GLU A 101 20.59 -12.68 -7.96
C GLU A 101 19.64 -12.44 -6.79
N ILE A 102 18.40 -12.04 -7.08
CA ILE A 102 17.37 -11.84 -6.08
C ILE A 102 16.78 -13.21 -5.75
N PRO A 103 16.81 -13.67 -4.50
CA PRO A 103 16.24 -14.95 -4.14
C PRO A 103 14.72 -14.96 -4.37
N PRO A 104 14.12 -16.12 -4.66
CA PRO A 104 12.68 -16.27 -4.90
C PRO A 104 11.87 -16.24 -3.60
N THR A 105 11.99 -15.12 -2.87
CA THR A 105 11.51 -14.89 -1.51
C THR A 105 10.93 -13.48 -1.39
N ALA A 106 10.27 -13.17 -0.27
CA ALA A 106 9.89 -11.80 0.04
C ALA A 106 11.14 -11.02 0.47
N ILE A 107 11.45 -9.93 -0.24
CA ILE A 107 12.59 -9.07 0.07
C ILE A 107 12.12 -7.97 1.00
N TYR A 108 12.70 -7.93 2.20
CA TYR A 108 12.52 -6.84 3.15
C TYR A 108 13.73 -5.91 3.12
N ASP A 109 13.50 -4.64 2.83
CA ASP A 109 14.53 -3.59 2.86
C ASP A 109 14.44 -2.79 4.16
N PRO A 110 15.33 -3.01 5.14
CA PRO A 110 15.34 -2.27 6.40
C PRO A 110 15.74 -0.80 6.26
N GLY A 111 16.36 -0.41 5.13
CA GLY A 111 16.72 0.99 4.86
C GLY A 111 15.51 1.83 4.49
N ASN A 112 14.48 1.20 3.89
CA ASN A 112 13.26 1.85 3.43
C ASN A 112 11.98 1.33 4.13
N TYR A 113 12.10 0.36 5.04
CA TYR A 113 10.97 -0.29 5.73
C TYR A 113 9.91 -0.84 4.75
N THR A 114 10.37 -1.44 3.65
CA THR A 114 9.48 -2.04 2.64
C THR A 114 9.60 -3.54 2.62
N ILE A 115 8.50 -4.24 2.32
CA ILE A 115 8.50 -5.65 1.96
C ILE A 115 7.92 -5.80 0.56
N SER A 116 8.58 -6.61 -0.27
CA SER A 116 8.13 -6.88 -1.63
C SER A 116 8.29 -8.34 -2.01
N PHE A 117 7.38 -8.86 -2.82
CA PHE A 117 7.43 -10.19 -3.39
C PHE A 117 7.03 -10.12 -4.86
N LEU A 118 7.88 -10.67 -5.72
CA LEU A 118 7.60 -10.83 -7.13
C LEU A 118 7.43 -12.33 -7.42
N PRO A 119 6.27 -12.77 -7.92
CA PRO A 119 6.12 -14.12 -8.46
C PRO A 119 7.18 -14.38 -9.52
N GLN A 120 7.88 -15.50 -9.42
CA GLN A 120 8.94 -15.89 -10.34
C GLN A 120 9.20 -17.40 -10.25
N ASP A 121 9.88 -17.94 -11.25
CA ASP A 121 10.28 -19.35 -11.29
C ASP A 121 11.06 -19.74 -10.01
N GLY A 122 10.67 -20.85 -9.38
CA GLY A 122 11.27 -21.33 -8.14
C GLY A 122 10.81 -20.62 -6.86
N ALA A 123 9.87 -19.67 -6.93
CA ALA A 123 9.23 -19.10 -5.75
C ALA A 123 8.11 -20.00 -5.21
N PRO A 124 7.75 -19.88 -3.91
CA PRO A 124 6.59 -20.61 -3.36
C PRO A 124 5.29 -20.33 -4.13
N ILE A 125 5.20 -19.15 -4.76
CA ILE A 125 4.15 -18.74 -5.68
C ILE A 125 4.81 -18.20 -6.93
N GLU A 126 4.80 -18.97 -8.00
CA GLU A 126 5.47 -18.61 -9.26
C GLU A 126 4.62 -17.70 -10.15
N THR A 127 3.30 -17.72 -9.95
CA THR A 127 2.34 -16.90 -10.68
C THR A 127 1.11 -16.64 -9.82
N LEU A 128 0.52 -15.45 -9.95
CA LEU A 128 -0.80 -15.15 -9.40
C LEU A 128 -1.84 -15.73 -10.36
N THR A 129 -2.41 -16.88 -10.01
CA THR A 129 -3.44 -17.56 -10.82
C THR A 129 -4.67 -16.69 -11.00
N GLN A 130 -5.37 -16.81 -12.12
CA GLN A 130 -6.60 -16.05 -12.33
C GLN A 130 -7.61 -16.22 -11.17
N GLY A 131 -8.05 -15.10 -10.59
CA GLY A 131 -9.04 -15.06 -9.51
C GLY A 131 -8.62 -14.19 -8.33
N THR A 132 -9.37 -14.32 -7.23
CA THR A 132 -9.15 -13.56 -5.99
C THR A 132 -8.03 -14.19 -5.18
N HIS A 133 -7.07 -13.35 -4.79
CA HIS A 133 -5.96 -13.69 -3.91
C HIS A 133 -6.11 -12.98 -2.57
N THR A 134 -5.68 -13.66 -1.50
CA THR A 134 -5.64 -13.07 -0.15
C THR A 134 -4.20 -12.87 0.28
N ALA A 135 -3.78 -11.62 0.48
CA ALA A 135 -2.50 -11.31 1.07
C ALA A 135 -2.65 -10.88 2.52
N THR A 136 -1.69 -11.28 3.35
CA THR A 136 -1.59 -10.90 4.74
C THR A 136 -0.16 -10.46 5.02
N VAL A 137 -0.02 -9.23 5.51
CA VAL A 137 1.24 -8.74 6.03
C VAL A 137 1.23 -8.81 7.55
N THR A 138 2.22 -9.50 8.11
CA THR A 138 2.46 -9.57 9.55
C THR A 138 3.57 -8.60 9.87
N TYR A 139 3.33 -7.61 10.73
CA TYR A 139 4.27 -6.53 10.99
C TYR A 139 4.39 -6.22 12.49
N TRP A 140 5.57 -5.80 12.92
CA TRP A 140 5.86 -5.47 14.31
C TRP A 140 6.86 -4.33 14.41
N SER A 141 6.80 -3.58 15.51
CA SER A 141 7.82 -2.59 15.80
C SER A 141 9.16 -3.29 16.05
N ILE A 142 10.24 -2.74 15.51
CA ILE A 142 11.60 -3.26 15.70
C ILE A 142 11.98 -3.35 17.18
N THR A 143 11.43 -2.47 18.03
CA THR A 143 11.72 -2.45 19.47
C THR A 143 10.88 -3.44 20.28
N GLU A 144 9.70 -3.83 19.79
CA GLU A 144 8.77 -4.72 20.49
C GLU A 144 8.88 -6.17 20.06
N GLY A 145 9.48 -6.44 18.89
CA GLY A 145 9.70 -7.80 18.41
C GLY A 145 8.44 -8.49 17.84
N PRO A 146 8.63 -9.65 17.18
CA PRO A 146 7.57 -10.37 16.47
C PRO A 146 6.47 -10.92 17.39
N GLU A 147 6.71 -11.04 18.70
CA GLU A 147 5.70 -11.44 19.69
C GLU A 147 4.58 -10.40 19.87
N LYS A 148 4.80 -9.15 19.43
CA LYS A 148 3.80 -8.07 19.38
C LYS A 148 3.32 -7.80 17.95
N ALA A 149 3.46 -8.76 17.06
CA ALA A 149 3.05 -8.59 15.68
C ALA A 149 1.54 -8.34 15.53
N ARG A 150 1.23 -7.50 14.55
CA ARG A 150 -0.11 -7.20 14.07
C ARG A 150 -0.25 -7.73 12.65
N LEU A 151 -1.48 -7.99 12.25
CA LEU A 151 -1.80 -8.52 10.94
C LEU A 151 -2.70 -7.53 10.21
N PHE A 152 -2.40 -7.33 8.93
CA PHE A 152 -3.31 -6.67 8.01
C PHE A 152 -3.52 -7.58 6.80
N THR A 153 -4.78 -7.90 6.53
CA THR A 153 -5.19 -8.83 5.46
C THR A 153 -6.05 -8.08 4.46
N TRP A 154 -5.79 -8.31 3.19
CA TRP A 154 -6.57 -7.74 2.09
C TRP A 154 -6.70 -8.74 0.94
N GLU A 155 -7.66 -8.45 0.06
CA GLU A 155 -7.93 -9.21 -1.16
C GLU A 155 -7.68 -8.35 -2.39
N PHE A 156 -7.26 -8.99 -3.48
CA PHE A 156 -7.10 -8.39 -4.80
C PHE A 156 -7.33 -9.47 -5.87
N ASP A 157 -7.61 -9.07 -7.11
CA ASP A 157 -7.91 -9.99 -8.21
C ASP A 157 -6.78 -10.02 -9.26
N ALA A 158 -6.36 -11.20 -9.67
CA ALA A 158 -5.43 -11.40 -10.77
C ALA A 158 -6.16 -11.87 -12.05
N ASN A 159 -5.79 -11.30 -13.20
CA ASN A 159 -6.24 -11.77 -14.53
C ASN A 159 -5.10 -12.37 -15.33
#